data_AF-A0A3L7PYE1-F1
#
_entry.id   AF-A0A3L7PYE1-F1
#
_cell.length_a   1.000
_cell.length_b   1.000
_cell.length_c   1.000
_cell.angle_alpha   90.00
_cell.angle_beta   90.00
_cell.angle_gamma   90.00
#
_symmetry.space_group_name_H-M   'P 1'
#
loop_
_entity.id
_entity.type
_entity.pdbx_description
1 polymer ?
#
loop_
_entity_poly.entity_id
_entity_poly.type
_entity_poly.pdbx_seq_one_letter_code
_entity_poly.pdbx_strand_id
1 'polypeptide(L)'
;MKRISMRAGLRGLATMAVAVGMMAAGMTSRAETVLSNLTATISSTQWFQNSNWSAQSFDTNAQAWVLNAVTISSDTTNAFFNTGNFFVDIYDSSGIGNGRIPGTLLGQLSGTDKPFPTGEYTYTTSGISLSPSSRYWLVMGVSSGTANYDLNYAEDVAATGVWSYPYGGGFGGVVAESSNQGASWSLSNWGPFLLEFDATAAAVPEIDPASFGSALSLVLGALGLAERQRRRVIG
;
A
#
# COMPACT_ATOMS: atom_id res chain seq x y z
N MET A 1 -21.32 -49.90 64.37
CA MET A 1 -21.50 -49.90 62.89
C MET A 1 -22.88 -49.33 62.60
N LYS A 2 -23.19 -48.44 61.66
CA LYS A 2 -22.45 -47.70 60.63
C LYS A 2 -23.46 -46.66 60.09
N ARG A 3 -23.08 -45.39 60.20
CA ARG A 3 -23.47 -44.17 59.44
C ARG A 3 -24.94 -43.91 59.03
N ILE A 4 -25.49 -42.86 59.66
CA ILE A 4 -26.49 -41.93 59.10
C ILE A 4 -25.86 -41.17 57.92
N SER A 5 -26.55 -41.11 56.79
CA SER A 5 -26.25 -40.18 55.69
C SER A 5 -27.56 -39.68 55.08
N MET A 6 -27.92 -38.45 55.48
CA MET A 6 -28.79 -37.55 54.75
C MET A 6 -27.88 -36.42 54.24
N ARG A 7 -27.98 -36.07 52.95
CA ARG A 7 -28.26 -34.69 52.49
C ARG A 7 -28.06 -34.55 50.96
N ALA A 8 -29.19 -34.26 50.32
CA ALA A 8 -29.42 -33.28 49.26
C ALA A 8 -28.20 -32.78 48.46
N GLY A 9 -28.10 -33.20 47.21
CA GLY A 9 -27.33 -32.52 46.17
C GLY A 9 -28.24 -31.63 45.33
N LEU A 10 -28.39 -30.37 45.74
CA LEU A 10 -28.90 -29.29 44.88
C LEU A 10 -27.68 -28.57 44.29
N ARG A 11 -27.43 -28.72 42.99
CA ARG A 11 -26.52 -27.87 42.20
C ARG A 11 -27.32 -27.52 40.94
N GLY A 12 -27.80 -26.30 40.76
CA GLY A 12 -26.99 -25.09 40.52
C GLY A 12 -26.87 -24.95 39.00
N LEU A 13 -27.92 -24.51 38.29
CA LEU A 13 -28.29 -23.12 37.97
C LEU A 13 -27.34 -22.44 36.97
N ALA A 14 -27.96 -22.03 35.85
CA ALA A 14 -27.60 -20.98 34.90
C ALA A 14 -26.43 -21.21 33.92
N THR A 15 -26.77 -21.74 32.74
CA THR A 15 -26.10 -21.41 31.48
C THR A 15 -26.52 -19.99 31.10
N MET A 16 -25.69 -18.97 31.38
CA MET A 16 -25.89 -17.61 30.86
C MET A 16 -25.02 -17.42 29.61
N ALA A 17 -25.69 -17.16 28.50
CA ALA A 17 -25.12 -16.84 27.21
C ALA A 17 -24.41 -15.47 27.23
N VAL A 18 -23.38 -15.32 26.41
CA VAL A 18 -22.89 -14.00 25.99
C VAL A 18 -22.73 -14.06 24.47
N ALA A 19 -23.75 -13.61 23.76
CA ALA A 19 -23.63 -13.18 22.38
C ALA A 19 -23.20 -11.70 22.42
N VAL A 20 -21.97 -11.40 22.05
CA VAL A 20 -21.54 -10.02 21.73
C VAL A 20 -21.57 -9.90 20.22
N GLY A 21 -22.61 -9.25 19.71
CA GLY A 21 -22.68 -8.79 18.34
C GLY A 21 -21.72 -7.64 18.15
N MET A 22 -20.70 -7.84 17.31
CA MET A 22 -19.80 -6.80 16.84
C MET A 22 -20.58 -5.79 15.99
N MET A 23 -20.73 -4.56 16.47
CA MET A 23 -21.03 -3.41 15.62
C MET A 23 -19.75 -2.59 15.48
N ALA A 24 -18.85 -3.05 14.61
CA ALA A 24 -17.85 -2.16 14.02
C ALA A 24 -18.56 -1.42 12.88
N ALA A 25 -19.04 -0.21 13.15
CA ALA A 25 -19.59 0.65 12.12
C ALA A 25 -18.46 1.01 11.15
N GLY A 26 -18.49 0.41 9.96
CA GLY A 26 -17.54 0.66 8.90
C GLY A 26 -17.47 2.15 8.56
N MET A 27 -16.30 2.75 8.76
CA MET A 27 -15.92 3.84 7.90
C MET A 27 -15.84 3.26 6.49
N THR A 28 -16.75 3.68 5.61
CA THR A 28 -16.64 3.40 4.18
C THR A 28 -15.36 4.09 3.71
N SER A 29 -14.27 3.33 3.67
CA SER A 29 -12.99 3.80 3.14
C SER A 29 -13.20 4.07 1.66
N ARG A 30 -13.04 5.33 1.25
CA ARG A 30 -13.12 5.76 -0.15
C ARG A 30 -11.72 6.04 -0.65
N ALA A 31 -11.52 5.88 -1.97
CA ALA A 31 -10.29 6.32 -2.60
C ALA A 31 -10.12 7.83 -2.42
N GLU A 32 -8.91 8.25 -2.09
CA GLU A 32 -8.51 9.64 -2.02
C GLU A 32 -7.16 9.84 -2.71
N THR A 33 -6.92 11.07 -3.18
CA THR A 33 -5.66 11.45 -3.78
C THR A 33 -4.59 11.54 -2.70
N VAL A 34 -3.66 10.58 -2.72
CA VAL A 34 -2.61 10.44 -1.71
C VAL A 34 -1.27 11.04 -2.16
N LEU A 35 -1.08 11.25 -3.46
CA LEU A 35 0.07 11.94 -4.03
C LEU A 35 -0.36 12.58 -5.36
N SER A 36 -0.12 13.87 -5.58
CA SER A 36 -0.36 14.50 -6.88
C SER A 36 0.60 15.65 -7.15
N ASN A 37 1.22 15.64 -8.33
CA ASN A 37 1.95 16.77 -8.91
C ASN A 37 1.50 17.06 -10.35
N LEU A 38 0.31 16.63 -10.78
CA LEU A 38 -0.21 16.88 -12.13
C LEU A 38 -0.26 18.36 -12.50
N THR A 39 -0.43 19.24 -11.50
CA THR A 39 -0.47 20.70 -11.71
C THR A 39 0.91 21.37 -11.70
N ALA A 40 2.00 20.60 -11.54
CA ALA A 40 3.36 21.14 -11.57
C ALA A 40 3.70 21.66 -12.98
N THR A 41 4.56 22.67 -13.04
CA THR A 41 5.07 23.17 -14.33
C THR A 41 5.88 22.08 -15.02
N ILE A 42 5.48 21.75 -16.26
CA ILE A 42 6.21 20.78 -17.09
C ILE A 42 7.61 21.34 -17.38
N SER A 43 8.63 20.58 -17.01
CA SER A 43 10.03 20.90 -17.32
C SER A 43 10.42 20.34 -18.69
N SER A 44 10.06 19.08 -18.96
CA SER A 44 10.34 18.39 -20.22
C SER A 44 9.55 17.06 -20.27
N THR A 45 9.86 16.23 -21.26
CA THR A 45 9.26 14.91 -21.51
C THR A 45 10.31 13.81 -21.48
N GLN A 46 9.93 12.62 -21.03
CA GLN A 46 10.72 11.39 -21.18
C GLN A 46 10.08 10.47 -22.22
N TRP A 47 10.93 9.86 -23.04
CA TRP A 47 10.55 8.93 -24.10
C TRP A 47 10.48 7.48 -23.63
N PHE A 48 9.41 6.78 -23.98
CA PHE A 48 9.20 5.37 -23.71
C PHE A 48 9.12 4.58 -25.01
N GLN A 49 10.07 3.67 -25.20
CA GLN A 49 10.24 2.85 -26.41
C GLN A 49 10.36 1.36 -26.08
N ASN A 50 10.31 0.53 -27.11
CA ASN A 50 10.69 -0.89 -27.00
C ASN A 50 12.11 -0.97 -26.43
N SER A 51 12.26 -1.60 -25.25
CA SER A 51 13.46 -1.77 -24.41
C SER A 51 13.68 -0.78 -23.28
N ASN A 52 13.05 0.40 -23.31
CA ASN A 52 13.32 1.47 -22.36
C ASN A 52 12.18 1.62 -21.36
N TRP A 53 12.47 1.32 -20.10
CA TRP A 53 11.54 1.49 -18.99
C TRP A 53 12.05 2.55 -18.04
N SER A 54 11.14 3.28 -17.42
CA SER A 54 11.45 4.22 -16.34
C SER A 54 10.58 3.91 -15.14
N ALA A 55 11.12 4.20 -13.96
CA ALA A 55 10.47 3.94 -12.70
C ALA A 55 10.51 5.20 -11.84
N GLN A 56 9.35 5.64 -11.37
CA GLN A 56 9.23 6.72 -10.40
C GLN A 56 9.09 6.13 -8.99
N SER A 57 9.98 6.48 -8.08
CA SER A 57 9.79 6.10 -6.68
C SER A 57 8.83 7.04 -5.94
N PHE A 58 8.17 6.51 -4.92
CA PHE A 58 7.34 7.25 -3.98
C PHE A 58 7.37 6.56 -2.60
N ASP A 59 7.18 7.35 -1.54
CA ASP A 59 7.17 6.90 -0.15
C ASP A 59 5.75 7.01 0.43
N THR A 60 5.26 5.93 1.04
CA THR A 60 3.98 5.94 1.79
C THR A 60 4.17 6.55 3.18
N ASN A 61 3.09 7.09 3.75
CA ASN A 61 3.09 7.56 5.14
C ASN A 61 2.95 6.38 6.13
N ALA A 62 2.81 6.68 7.42
CA ALA A 62 2.68 5.67 8.48
C ALA A 62 1.36 4.86 8.47
N GLN A 63 0.49 5.04 7.48
CA GLN A 63 -0.75 4.30 7.32
C GLN A 63 -0.61 3.21 6.25
N ALA A 64 -1.36 2.11 6.40
CA ALA A 64 -1.44 1.06 5.37
C ALA A 64 -2.46 1.46 4.30
N TRP A 65 -2.16 1.16 3.04
CA TRP A 65 -2.98 1.60 1.91
C TRP A 65 -3.29 0.46 0.94
N VAL A 66 -4.37 0.63 0.20
CA VAL A 66 -4.67 -0.15 -0.99
C VAL A 66 -4.70 0.84 -2.16
N LEU A 67 -3.72 0.74 -3.07
CA LEU A 67 -3.69 1.56 -4.28
C LEU A 67 -4.87 1.21 -5.17
N ASN A 68 -5.55 2.23 -5.70
CA ASN A 68 -6.71 2.07 -6.59
C ASN A 68 -6.38 2.50 -8.02
N ALA A 69 -5.73 3.64 -8.18
CA ALA A 69 -5.44 4.19 -9.49
C ALA A 69 -4.17 5.05 -9.50
N VAL A 70 -3.60 5.20 -10.69
CA VAL A 70 -2.55 6.16 -11.00
C VAL A 70 -2.93 6.87 -12.29
N THR A 71 -2.94 8.20 -12.26
CA THR A 71 -3.09 9.04 -13.45
C THR A 71 -1.72 9.55 -13.86
N ILE A 72 -1.41 9.47 -15.16
CA ILE A 72 -0.14 9.95 -15.74
C ILE A 72 -0.42 11.06 -16.75
N SER A 73 0.47 12.04 -16.82
CA SER A 73 0.41 13.10 -17.84
C SER A 73 1.29 12.75 -19.04
N SER A 74 0.69 12.65 -20.23
CA SER A 74 1.38 12.41 -21.49
C SER A 74 1.38 13.65 -22.37
N ASP A 75 2.47 13.80 -23.12
CA ASP A 75 2.60 14.76 -24.23
C ASP A 75 2.79 14.01 -25.56
N THR A 76 2.62 14.72 -26.66
CA THR A 76 2.75 14.19 -28.02
C THR A 76 3.72 14.96 -28.88
N THR A 77 4.41 15.94 -28.31
CA THR A 77 5.37 16.79 -29.02
C THR A 77 6.40 15.99 -29.81
N ASN A 78 6.84 14.82 -29.31
CA ASN A 78 7.72 13.89 -30.04
C ASN A 78 7.17 12.46 -30.11
N ALA A 79 5.86 12.26 -29.93
CA ALA A 79 5.27 10.93 -30.03
C ALA A 79 5.19 10.50 -31.50
N PHE A 80 5.86 9.39 -31.84
CA PHE A 80 5.81 8.77 -33.16
C PHE A 80 5.81 7.26 -33.05
N PHE A 81 5.06 6.59 -33.92
CA PHE A 81 4.69 5.18 -33.78
C PHE A 81 3.90 4.95 -32.47
N ASN A 82 2.62 4.60 -32.57
CA ASN A 82 1.72 4.41 -31.43
C ASN A 82 1.07 3.02 -31.47
N THR A 83 1.83 2.05 -31.96
CA THR A 83 1.36 0.66 -32.13
C THR A 83 1.78 -0.26 -30.99
N GLY A 84 2.72 0.18 -30.15
CA GLY A 84 3.20 -0.60 -29.01
C GLY A 84 2.30 -0.49 -27.79
N ASN A 85 2.34 -1.52 -26.95
CA ASN A 85 1.49 -1.61 -25.76
C ASN A 85 2.22 -1.05 -24.54
N PHE A 86 1.79 0.13 -24.12
CA PHE A 86 2.24 0.77 -22.88
C PHE A 86 1.71 0.01 -21.67
N PHE A 87 2.49 -0.04 -20.59
CA PHE A 87 2.09 -0.66 -19.33
C PHE A 87 2.48 0.20 -18.14
N VAL A 88 1.78 -0.01 -17.03
CA VAL A 88 2.02 0.63 -15.74
C VAL A 88 1.92 -0.43 -14.65
N ASP A 89 2.99 -0.58 -13.87
CA ASP A 89 3.13 -1.60 -12.84
C ASP A 89 3.65 -0.99 -11.54
N ILE A 90 3.33 -1.61 -10.40
CA ILE A 90 3.89 -1.28 -9.09
C ILE A 90 4.89 -2.34 -8.67
N TYR A 91 6.07 -1.89 -8.26
CA TYR A 91 7.12 -2.72 -7.70
C TYR A 91 7.43 -2.29 -6.27
N ASP A 92 7.87 -3.24 -5.44
CA ASP A 92 8.52 -2.91 -4.18
C ASP A 92 9.92 -2.33 -4.40
N SER A 93 10.57 -1.89 -3.33
CA SER A 93 11.95 -1.40 -3.37
C SER A 93 12.98 -2.46 -2.96
N SER A 94 12.71 -3.75 -3.12
CA SER A 94 13.64 -4.82 -2.69
C SER A 94 14.83 -5.04 -3.65
N GLY A 95 14.92 -4.28 -4.75
CA GLY A 95 15.94 -4.46 -5.77
C GLY A 95 17.38 -4.21 -5.30
N ILE A 96 18.35 -4.70 -6.09
CA ILE A 96 19.78 -4.62 -5.80
C ILE A 96 20.28 -3.16 -5.87
N GLY A 97 20.22 -2.47 -4.74
CA GLY A 97 20.63 -1.07 -4.64
C GLY A 97 20.33 -0.43 -3.28
N ASN A 98 20.20 -1.24 -2.23
CA ASN A 98 19.80 -0.82 -0.88
C ASN A 98 18.47 -0.04 -0.86
N GLY A 99 17.40 -0.55 -1.49
CA GLY A 99 16.13 0.15 -1.45
C GLY A 99 16.00 1.32 -2.44
N ARG A 100 16.87 1.37 -3.45
CA ARG A 100 16.94 2.49 -4.40
C ARG A 100 16.60 2.12 -5.84
N ILE A 101 16.21 0.88 -6.12
CA ILE A 101 15.75 0.48 -7.45
C ILE A 101 14.55 -0.45 -7.33
N PRO A 102 13.73 -0.59 -8.39
CA PRO A 102 12.62 -1.53 -8.43
C PRO A 102 13.08 -2.96 -8.10
N GLY A 103 12.30 -3.65 -7.27
CA GLY A 103 12.52 -5.04 -6.87
C GLY A 103 11.50 -6.00 -7.48
N THR A 104 10.57 -6.46 -6.65
CA THR A 104 9.55 -7.45 -7.03
C THR A 104 8.27 -6.75 -7.49
N LEU A 105 7.66 -7.26 -8.57
CA LEU A 105 6.36 -6.81 -9.06
C LEU A 105 5.27 -7.13 -8.01
N LEU A 106 4.53 -6.10 -7.59
CA LEU A 106 3.39 -6.22 -6.68
C LEU A 106 2.07 -6.32 -7.42
N GLY A 107 1.97 -5.67 -8.58
CA GLY A 107 0.77 -5.74 -9.42
C GLY A 107 0.82 -4.80 -10.60
N GLN A 108 -0.02 -5.09 -11.58
CA GLN A 108 -0.20 -4.29 -12.78
C GLN A 108 -1.45 -3.43 -12.67
N LEU A 109 -1.41 -2.23 -13.26
CA LEU A 109 -2.57 -1.37 -13.46
C LEU A 109 -3.07 -1.51 -14.89
N SER A 110 -4.39 -1.47 -15.05
CA SER A 110 -5.10 -1.57 -16.32
C SER A 110 -5.60 -0.20 -16.77
N GLY A 111 -5.31 0.17 -18.02
CA GLY A 111 -5.71 1.44 -18.62
C GLY A 111 -5.64 1.35 -20.14
N THR A 112 -5.42 2.47 -20.81
CA THR A 112 -5.13 2.44 -22.25
C THR A 112 -3.74 1.86 -22.49
N ASP A 113 -3.60 1.00 -23.49
CA ASP A 113 -2.28 0.55 -23.96
C ASP A 113 -1.55 1.65 -24.77
N LYS A 114 -2.22 2.78 -25.00
CA LYS A 114 -1.79 3.87 -25.88
C LYS A 114 -2.14 5.21 -25.25
N PRO A 115 -1.30 5.76 -24.36
CA PRO A 115 -1.50 7.10 -23.80
C PRO A 115 -1.22 8.16 -24.88
N PHE A 116 -2.16 8.33 -25.81
CA PHE A 116 -2.09 9.25 -26.94
C PHE A 116 -3.50 9.67 -27.36
N PRO A 117 -3.80 10.97 -27.60
CA PRO A 117 -2.89 12.13 -27.73
C PRO A 117 -2.46 12.80 -26.40
N THR A 118 -1.97 14.05 -26.40
CA THR A 118 -1.59 14.78 -25.17
C THR A 118 -2.78 14.81 -24.20
N GLY A 119 -2.53 14.49 -22.93
CA GLY A 119 -3.57 14.43 -21.91
C GLY A 119 -3.21 13.56 -20.71
N GLU A 120 -4.17 13.44 -19.81
CA GLU A 120 -4.06 12.61 -18.62
C GLU A 120 -4.68 11.23 -18.86
N TYR A 121 -4.00 10.19 -18.39
CA TYR A 121 -4.40 8.80 -18.57
C TYR A 121 -4.42 8.07 -17.24
N THR A 122 -5.60 7.63 -16.82
CA THR A 122 -5.80 6.90 -15.56
C THR A 122 -5.70 5.39 -15.79
N TYR A 123 -4.86 4.75 -14.99
CA TYR A 123 -4.68 3.31 -14.89
C TYR A 123 -5.22 2.86 -13.53
N THR A 124 -6.03 1.81 -13.52
CA THR A 124 -6.74 1.33 -12.33
C THR A 124 -6.30 -0.07 -11.95
N THR A 125 -6.47 -0.45 -10.69
CA THR A 125 -6.20 -1.81 -10.20
C THR A 125 -7.32 -2.27 -9.28
N SER A 126 -7.50 -3.59 -9.16
CA SER A 126 -8.43 -4.19 -8.19
C SER A 126 -7.99 -4.02 -6.74
N GLY A 127 -6.80 -3.47 -6.51
CA GLY A 127 -6.24 -3.16 -5.20
C GLY A 127 -4.85 -3.76 -5.03
N ILE A 128 -3.84 -2.91 -4.88
CA ILE A 128 -2.47 -3.32 -4.53
C ILE A 128 -2.20 -2.87 -3.09
N SER A 129 -1.96 -3.81 -2.19
CA SER A 129 -1.68 -3.49 -0.78
C SER A 129 -0.27 -2.93 -0.63
N LEU A 130 -0.18 -1.76 0.00
CA LEU A 130 1.06 -1.06 0.29
C LEU A 130 1.23 -0.93 1.81
N SER A 131 2.39 -1.36 2.27
CA SER A 131 2.81 -1.26 3.66
C SER A 131 3.04 0.19 4.07
N PRO A 132 2.81 0.51 5.35
CA PRO A 132 3.19 1.81 5.92
C PRO A 132 4.68 2.11 5.77
N SER A 133 5.02 3.40 5.68
CA SER A 133 6.38 3.93 5.74
C SER A 133 7.37 3.20 4.84
N SER A 134 6.90 2.87 3.64
CA SER A 134 7.62 2.01 2.69
C SER A 134 7.79 2.72 1.36
N ARG A 135 8.91 2.45 0.69
CA ARG A 135 9.18 2.92 -0.65
C ARG A 135 8.67 1.93 -1.69
N TYR A 136 8.07 2.45 -2.74
CA TYR A 136 7.60 1.72 -3.90
C TYR A 136 8.04 2.40 -5.20
N TRP A 137 7.83 1.70 -6.31
CA TRP A 137 8.16 2.17 -7.64
C TRP A 137 6.98 1.98 -8.58
N LEU A 138 6.59 3.07 -9.25
CA LEU A 138 5.72 3.02 -10.43
C LEU A 138 6.62 2.78 -11.65
N VAL A 139 6.57 1.58 -12.21
CA VAL A 139 7.32 1.22 -13.42
C VAL A 139 6.43 1.40 -14.64
N MET A 140 6.96 2.11 -15.64
CA MET A 140 6.29 2.43 -16.89
C MET A 140 7.18 2.01 -18.06
N GLY A 141 6.56 1.56 -19.15
CA GLY A 141 7.30 1.06 -20.30
C GLY A 141 6.42 0.65 -21.47
N VAL A 142 7.06 0.21 -22.54
CA VAL A 142 6.41 -0.45 -23.68
C VAL A 142 6.75 -1.93 -23.65
N SER A 143 5.72 -2.78 -23.53
CA SER A 143 5.86 -4.24 -23.38
C SER A 143 6.03 -4.96 -24.71
N SER A 144 5.47 -4.40 -25.80
CA SER A 144 5.48 -5.01 -27.13
C SER A 144 5.20 -3.98 -28.21
N GLY A 145 5.49 -4.33 -29.47
CA GLY A 145 5.31 -3.46 -30.63
C GLY A 145 6.35 -2.33 -30.72
N THR A 146 6.11 -1.41 -31.64
CA THR A 146 6.93 -0.20 -31.81
C THR A 146 6.11 1.00 -31.34
N ALA A 147 6.60 1.64 -30.29
CA ALA A 147 6.05 2.90 -29.82
C ALA A 147 7.14 3.89 -29.41
N ASN A 148 6.79 5.18 -29.47
CA ASN A 148 7.46 6.25 -28.73
C ASN A 148 6.40 7.09 -28.03
N TYR A 149 6.21 6.87 -26.73
CA TYR A 149 5.31 7.67 -25.89
C TYR A 149 6.12 8.70 -25.10
N ASP A 150 5.63 9.93 -25.03
CA ASP A 150 6.25 11.00 -24.26
C ASP A 150 5.43 11.25 -22.99
N LEU A 151 6.06 11.11 -21.82
CA LEU A 151 5.44 11.46 -20.55
C LEU A 151 6.08 12.70 -19.94
N ASN A 152 5.24 13.56 -19.37
CA ASN A 152 5.67 14.82 -18.77
C ASN A 152 6.38 14.57 -17.43
N TYR A 153 7.43 15.35 -17.18
CA TYR A 153 8.07 15.43 -15.87
C TYR A 153 8.38 16.88 -15.47
N ALA A 154 8.50 17.12 -14.17
CA ALA A 154 8.92 18.38 -13.57
C ALA A 154 10.30 18.21 -12.92
N GLU A 155 10.98 19.30 -12.56
CA GLU A 155 12.24 19.26 -11.79
C GLU A 155 12.04 19.48 -10.29
N ASP A 156 10.81 19.75 -9.85
CA ASP A 156 10.44 19.99 -8.45
C ASP A 156 9.73 18.78 -7.83
N VAL A 157 10.15 18.40 -6.62
CA VAL A 157 9.49 17.39 -5.77
C VAL A 157 8.11 17.83 -5.27
N ALA A 158 7.74 19.11 -5.41
CA ALA A 158 6.50 19.65 -4.87
C ALA A 158 5.29 18.85 -5.33
N ALA A 159 4.59 18.27 -4.37
CA ALA A 159 3.39 17.49 -4.56
C ALA A 159 2.41 17.74 -3.41
N THR A 160 1.15 17.42 -3.66
CA THR A 160 0.08 17.42 -2.66
C THR A 160 -0.25 16.00 -2.24
N GLY A 161 -0.90 15.83 -1.09
CA GLY A 161 -1.27 14.52 -0.55
C GLY A 161 -0.46 14.13 0.70
N VAL A 162 -0.64 12.88 1.13
CA VAL A 162 -0.02 12.31 2.35
C VAL A 162 1.24 11.50 2.06
N TRP A 163 1.44 11.05 0.82
CA TRP A 163 2.66 10.40 0.35
C TRP A 163 3.62 11.46 -0.19
N SER A 164 4.85 11.05 -0.52
CA SER A 164 5.87 11.98 -1.02
C SER A 164 6.79 11.36 -2.05
N TYR A 165 7.41 12.22 -2.86
CA TYR A 165 8.57 11.84 -3.65
C TYR A 165 9.83 11.86 -2.77
N PRO A 166 10.66 10.82 -2.80
CA PRO A 166 11.89 10.82 -2.04
C PRO A 166 12.90 11.81 -2.63
N TYR A 167 13.56 12.57 -1.75
CA TYR A 167 14.55 13.56 -2.17
C TYR A 167 15.90 12.91 -2.52
N GLY A 168 16.40 13.20 -3.73
CA GLY A 168 17.60 12.60 -4.31
C GLY A 168 18.91 13.36 -4.11
N GLY A 169 18.98 14.36 -3.22
CA GLY A 169 20.25 15.05 -2.90
C GLY A 169 20.76 16.01 -3.99
N GLY A 170 19.87 16.72 -4.68
CA GLY A 170 20.22 17.79 -5.62
C GLY A 170 19.18 18.06 -6.71
N PHE A 171 18.35 17.06 -7.03
CA PHE A 171 17.23 17.15 -7.98
C PHE A 171 15.98 16.43 -7.46
N GLY A 172 14.81 16.81 -8.01
CA GLY A 172 13.45 16.66 -7.48
C GLY A 172 12.80 15.27 -7.42
N GLY A 173 13.54 14.17 -7.49
CA GLY A 173 12.94 12.84 -7.35
C GLY A 173 13.95 11.74 -7.64
N VAL A 174 13.69 10.53 -7.12
CA VAL A 174 14.50 9.35 -7.49
C VAL A 174 13.77 8.60 -8.60
N VAL A 175 14.23 8.82 -9.83
CA VAL A 175 13.85 8.04 -11.01
C VAL A 175 14.90 6.97 -11.24
N ALA A 176 14.46 5.79 -11.68
CA ALA A 176 15.34 4.74 -12.19
C ALA A 176 15.01 4.45 -13.65
N GLU A 177 16.03 4.16 -14.45
CA GLU A 177 15.90 3.87 -15.86
C GLU A 177 16.48 2.49 -16.18
N SER A 178 15.85 1.80 -17.11
CA SER A 178 16.30 0.50 -17.62
C SER A 178 16.29 0.53 -19.14
N SER A 179 17.40 0.13 -19.74
CA SER A 179 17.55 -0.05 -21.21
C SER A 179 17.41 -1.51 -21.64
N ASN A 180 17.03 -2.39 -20.71
CA ASN A 180 16.94 -3.83 -20.92
C ASN A 180 15.69 -4.43 -20.27
N GLN A 181 14.55 -3.75 -20.39
CA GLN A 181 13.24 -4.26 -19.96
C GLN A 181 13.22 -4.68 -18.48
N GLY A 182 13.80 -3.85 -17.62
CA GLY A 182 13.81 -4.04 -16.16
C GLY A 182 14.85 -5.04 -15.64
N ALA A 183 15.68 -5.65 -16.51
CA ALA A 183 16.70 -6.60 -16.06
C ALA A 183 17.83 -5.93 -15.25
N SER A 184 18.11 -4.64 -15.50
CA SER A 184 18.96 -3.80 -14.67
C SER A 184 18.47 -2.36 -14.64
N TRP A 185 18.77 -1.65 -13.55
CA TRP A 185 18.34 -0.28 -13.31
C TRP A 185 19.52 0.63 -12.99
N SER A 186 19.46 1.84 -13.53
CA SER A 186 20.36 2.94 -13.20
C SER A 186 19.57 4.08 -12.58
N LEU A 187 20.11 4.70 -11.54
CA LEU A 187 19.50 5.87 -10.92
C LEU A 187 19.76 7.11 -11.76
N SER A 188 18.75 7.95 -11.84
CA SER A 188 18.80 9.23 -12.56
C SER A 188 18.32 10.36 -11.64
N ASN A 189 18.90 11.54 -11.82
CA ASN A 189 18.68 12.72 -10.99
C ASN A 189 17.79 13.75 -11.70
N TRP A 190 16.68 13.30 -12.28
CA TRP A 190 15.68 14.15 -12.91
C TRP A 190 14.28 13.67 -12.50
N GLY A 191 13.25 14.43 -12.85
CA GLY A 191 11.90 14.17 -12.41
C GLY A 191 11.53 14.94 -11.14
N PRO A 192 10.30 14.71 -10.63
CA PRO A 192 9.47 13.53 -10.84
C PRO A 192 8.59 13.61 -12.09
N PHE A 193 8.10 12.46 -12.56
CA PHE A 193 7.01 12.42 -13.54
C PHE A 193 5.76 13.14 -13.00
N LEU A 194 4.96 13.73 -13.89
CA LEU A 194 3.66 14.30 -13.52
C LEU A 194 2.63 13.18 -13.35
N LEU A 195 2.30 12.89 -12.10
CA LEU A 195 1.48 11.77 -11.70
C LEU A 195 0.46 12.17 -10.63
N GLU A 196 -0.59 11.38 -10.52
CA GLU A 196 -1.50 11.37 -9.39
C GLU A 196 -1.78 9.93 -8.95
N PHE A 197 -1.80 9.70 -7.64
CA PHE A 197 -2.08 8.40 -7.03
C PHE A 197 -3.35 8.51 -6.20
N ASP A 198 -4.29 7.62 -6.47
CA ASP A 198 -5.49 7.44 -5.65
C ASP A 198 -5.40 6.12 -4.88
N ALA A 199 -5.57 6.20 -3.57
CA ALA A 199 -5.52 5.04 -2.70
C ALA A 199 -6.60 5.10 -1.61
N THR A 200 -6.94 3.94 -1.09
CA THR A 200 -7.91 3.74 -0.02
C THR A 200 -7.16 3.32 1.23
N ALA A 201 -7.41 3.99 2.36
CA ALA A 201 -6.85 3.61 3.65
C ALA A 201 -7.27 2.16 3.98
N ALA A 202 -6.29 1.29 4.27
CA ALA A 202 -6.60 -0.06 4.71
C ALA A 202 -7.24 0.02 6.10
N ALA A 203 -8.31 -0.75 6.33
CA ALA A 203 -8.97 -0.80 7.63
C ALA A 203 -7.98 -1.28 8.69
N VAL A 204 -7.75 -0.46 9.71
CA VAL A 204 -6.94 -0.85 10.87
C VAL A 204 -7.81 -1.73 11.77
N PRO A 205 -7.39 -2.96 12.13
CA PRO A 205 -8.09 -3.73 13.14
C PRO A 205 -8.05 -2.98 14.47
N GLU A 206 -9.19 -2.46 14.94
CA GLU A 206 -9.27 -1.88 16.26
C GLU A 206 -9.09 -2.98 17.31
N ILE A 207 -8.11 -2.81 18.20
CA ILE A 207 -8.04 -3.62 19.41
C ILE A 207 -9.10 -3.05 20.36
N ASP A 208 -10.23 -3.74 20.49
CA ASP A 208 -11.30 -3.35 21.41
C ASP A 208 -10.73 -3.25 22.85
N PRO A 209 -10.80 -2.11 23.54
CA PRO A 209 -10.41 -2.00 24.95
C PRO A 209 -11.10 -3.03 25.86
N ALA A 210 -12.29 -3.52 25.49
CA ALA A 210 -12.99 -4.59 26.21
C ALA A 210 -12.32 -5.97 26.05
N SER A 211 -11.52 -6.17 24.99
CA SER A 211 -10.73 -7.40 24.80
C SER A 211 -9.54 -7.50 25.77
N PHE A 212 -9.03 -6.36 26.28
CA PHE A 212 -8.07 -6.35 27.37
C PHE A 212 -8.69 -6.73 28.72
N GLY A 213 -9.94 -6.29 28.98
CA GLY A 213 -10.65 -6.61 30.22
C GLY A 213 -10.96 -8.11 30.38
N SER A 214 -11.23 -8.80 29.27
CA SER A 214 -11.48 -10.25 29.25
C SER A 214 -10.20 -11.07 29.43
N ALA A 215 -9.08 -10.66 28.82
CA ALA A 215 -7.78 -11.31 29.06
C ALA A 215 -7.28 -11.11 30.51
N LEU A 216 -7.40 -9.90 31.05
CA LEU A 216 -6.97 -9.58 32.42
C LEU A 216 -7.83 -10.32 33.46
N SER A 217 -9.15 -10.41 33.25
CA SER A 217 -10.05 -11.12 34.16
C SER A 217 -9.85 -12.64 34.15
N LEU A 218 -9.46 -13.24 33.03
CA LEU A 218 -9.05 -14.65 32.97
C LEU A 218 -7.77 -14.92 33.77
N VAL A 219 -6.75 -14.06 33.64
CA VAL A 219 -5.49 -14.20 34.38
C VAL A 219 -5.71 -14.00 35.88
N LEU A 220 -6.45 -12.96 36.27
CA LEU A 220 -6.79 -12.69 37.68
C LEU A 220 -7.73 -13.76 38.25
N GLY A 221 -8.65 -14.29 37.45
CA GLY A 221 -9.53 -15.40 37.82
C GLY A 221 -8.75 -16.69 38.06
N ALA A 222 -7.79 -17.02 37.19
CA ALA A 222 -6.91 -18.19 37.33
C ALA A 222 -5.99 -18.07 38.56
N LEU A 223 -5.43 -16.88 38.81
CA LEU A 223 -4.63 -16.60 40.01
C LEU A 223 -5.46 -16.69 41.30
N GLY A 224 -6.66 -16.13 41.31
CA GLY A 224 -7.58 -16.23 42.45
C GLY A 224 -8.01 -17.67 42.75
N LEU A 225 -8.21 -18.49 41.71
CA LEU A 225 -8.51 -19.91 41.86
C LEU A 225 -7.31 -20.71 42.39
N ALA A 226 -6.09 -20.40 41.94
CA ALA A 226 -4.86 -21.05 42.42
C ALA A 226 -4.59 -20.73 43.91
N GLU A 227 -4.76 -19.48 44.32
CA GLU A 227 -4.58 -19.06 45.71
C GLU A 227 -5.64 -19.70 46.65
N ARG A 228 -6.87 -19.85 46.16
CA ARG A 228 -7.94 -20.54 46.92
C ARG A 228 -7.65 -22.04 47.09
N GLN A 229 -7.00 -22.68 46.12
CA GLN A 229 -6.60 -24.09 46.24
C GLN A 229 -5.47 -24.28 47.26
N ARG A 230 -4.47 -23.37 47.31
CA ARG A 230 -3.39 -23.43 48.31
C ARG A 230 -3.88 -23.36 49.76
N ARG A 231 -4.87 -22.50 50.05
CA ARG A 231 -5.39 -22.33 51.41
C ARG A 231 -6.23 -23.50 51.93
N ARG A 232 -6.70 -24.40 51.06
CA ARG A 232 -7.47 -25.59 51.46
C ARG A 232 -6.61 -26.79 51.83
N VAL A 233 -5.29 -26.74 51.61
CA VAL A 233 -4.38 -27.86 51.89
C VAL A 233 -3.70 -27.72 53.27
N ILE A 234 -3.84 -26.57 53.93
CA ILE A 234 -3.13 -26.23 55.20
C ILE A 234 -4.10 -26.16 56.41
N GLY A 235 -5.39 -26.46 56.23
CA GLY A 235 -6.38 -26.55 57.32
C GLY A 235 -6.99 -27.93 57.40
#